data_AF-A0A942EV14-F1
#
_entry.id   AF-A0A942EV14-F1
#
_cell.length_a   1.000
_cell.length_b   1.000
_cell.length_c   1.000
_cell.angle_alpha   90.00
_cell.angle_beta   90.00
_cell.angle_gamma   90.00
#
_symmetry.space_group_name_H-M   'P 1'
#
loop_
_entity.id
_entity.type
_entity.pdbx_description
1 polymer ?
#
loop_
_entity_poly.entity_id
_entity_poly.type
_entity_poly.pdbx_seq_one_letter_code
_entity_poly.pdbx_strand_id
1 'polypeptide(L)' 'MGGGEAYDRLREISPEVKVLFSSGYSIDGEASKILARGCNGFIQKPFDIMQLSQNIRAILVR' A
#
# COMPACT_ATOMS: atom_id res chain seq x y z
N MET A 1 4.88 -11.07 11.53
CA MET A 1 4.38 -9.71 11.24
C MET A 1 3.75 -9.70 9.86
N GLY A 2 2.46 -9.41 9.77
CA GLY A 2 1.74 -9.27 8.50
C GLY A 2 1.86 -7.85 7.93
N GLY A 3 1.45 -7.66 6.68
CA GLY A 3 1.48 -6.35 6.04
C GLY A 3 0.59 -5.29 6.72
N GLY A 4 -0.54 -5.71 7.30
CA GLY A 4 -1.43 -4.82 8.06
C GLY A 4 -0.80 -4.30 9.35
N GLU A 5 -0.13 -5.17 10.12
CA GLU A 5 0.59 -4.82 11.34
C GLU A 5 1.79 -3.90 11.06
N ALA A 6 2.49 -4.13 9.95
CA ALA A 6 3.58 -3.25 9.51
C ALA A 6 3.06 -1.84 9.16
N TYR A 7 1.91 -1.75 8.47
CA TYR A 7 1.27 -0.46 8.17
C TYR A 7 0.92 0.32 9.44
N ASP A 8 0.35 -0.35 10.44
CA ASP A 8 -0.06 0.29 11.70
C ASP A 8 1.15 0.87 12.44
N ARG A 9 2.23 0.08 12.58
CA ARG A 9 3.48 0.57 13.20
C ARG A 9 4.13 1.71 12.43
N LEU A 10 4.10 1.69 11.10
CA LEU A 10 4.62 2.79 10.28
C LEU A 10 3.83 4.08 10.55
N ARG A 11 2.51 3.99 10.68
CA ARG A 11 1.63 5.14 10.96
C ARG A 11 1.77 5.67 12.39
N GLU A 12 2.13 4.82 13.36
CA GLU A 12 2.49 5.24 14.72
C GLU A 12 3.79 6.05 14.74
N ILE A 13 4.79 5.64 13.96
CA ILE A 13 6.09 6.32 13.88
C ILE A 13 5.98 7.64 13.11
N SER A 14 5.31 7.62 11.97
CA SER A 14 5.15 8.79 11.11
C SER A 14 3.73 8.83 10.56
N PRO A 15 2.87 9.72 11.09
CA PRO A 15 1.48 9.75 10.65
C PRO A 15 1.27 10.17 9.18
N GLU A 16 2.28 10.75 8.55
CA GLU A 16 2.21 11.22 7.16
C GLU A 16 2.95 10.31 6.16
N VAL A 17 3.50 9.19 6.63
CA VAL A 17 4.23 8.26 5.77
C VAL A 17 3.33 7.76 4.64
N LYS A 18 3.81 7.91 3.41
CA LYS A 18 3.14 7.42 2.22
C LYS A 18 3.42 5.93 2.05
N VAL A 19 2.38 5.11 1.99
CA VAL A 19 2.50 3.65 1.86
C VAL A 19 1.82 3.15 0.59
N LEU A 20 2.55 2.35 -0.19
CA LEU A 20 2.04 1.54 -1.29
C LEU A 20 1.99 0.08 -0.85
N PHE A 21 0.80 -0.49 -0.70
CA PHE A 21 0.64 -1.89 -0.31
C PHE A 21 0.78 -2.83 -1.51
N SER A 22 1.47 -3.96 -1.36
CA SER A 22 1.62 -4.93 -2.46
C SER A 22 1.31 -6.36 -2.05
N SER A 23 0.35 -6.99 -2.74
CA SER A 23 -0.13 -8.36 -2.46
C SER A 23 -0.36 -9.15 -3.74
N GLY A 24 -0.09 -10.46 -3.71
CA GLY A 24 -0.49 -11.40 -4.76
C GLY A 24 -1.90 -11.96 -4.59
N TYR A 25 -2.52 -11.76 -3.42
CA TYR A 25 -3.92 -12.11 -3.18
C TYR A 25 -4.82 -10.98 -3.70
N SER A 26 -5.99 -11.35 -4.25
CA SER A 26 -7.02 -10.41 -4.72
C SER A 26 -7.39 -9.38 -3.67
N ILE A 27 -7.90 -8.22 -4.12
CA ILE A 27 -8.21 -7.08 -3.26
C ILE A 27 -9.26 -7.38 -2.19
N ASP A 28 -10.07 -8.43 -2.37
CA ASP A 28 -11.21 -8.83 -1.53
C ASP A 28 -10.84 -9.35 -0.11
N GLY A 29 -9.56 -9.27 0.27
CA GLY A 29 -9.06 -9.70 1.58
C GLY A 29 -8.42 -8.58 2.41
N GLU A 30 -7.29 -8.90 3.04
CA GLU A 30 -6.53 -7.97 3.90
C GLU A 30 -6.15 -6.65 3.20
N ALA A 31 -5.99 -6.66 1.87
CA ALA A 31 -5.72 -5.46 1.09
C ALA A 31 -6.85 -4.42 1.23
N SER A 32 -8.11 -4.83 1.17
CA SER A 32 -9.26 -3.94 1.36
C SER A 32 -9.28 -3.32 2.76
N LYS A 33 -8.94 -4.08 3.80
CA LYS A 33 -8.86 -3.56 5.17
C LYS A 33 -7.75 -2.52 5.32
N ILE A 34 -6.60 -2.75 4.71
CA ILE A 34 -5.47 -1.80 4.76
C ILE A 34 -5.80 -0.52 3.99
N LEU A 35 -6.45 -0.64 2.83
CA LEU A 35 -6.92 0.51 2.05
C LEU A 35 -7.97 1.33 2.81
N ALA A 36 -8.94 0.69 3.47
CA ALA A 36 -9.95 1.36 4.29
C ALA A 36 -9.35 2.16 5.47
N ARG A 37 -8.13 1.81 5.91
CA ARG A 37 -7.37 2.54 6.95
C ARG A 37 -6.56 3.73 6.42
N GLY A 38 -6.82 4.15 5.18
CA GLY A 38 -6.20 5.33 4.58
C GLY A 38 -4.85 5.08 3.90
N CYS A 39 -4.54 3.83 3.53
CA CYS A 39 -3.33 3.53 2.77
C CYS A 39 -3.36 4.25 1.41
N ASN A 40 -2.23 4.82 0.99
CA ASN A 40 -2.19 5.74 -0.15
C ASN A 40 -2.33 5.05 -1.51
N GLY A 41 -2.07 3.74 -1.58
CA GLY A 41 -2.33 2.97 -2.78
C GLY A 41 -2.07 1.47 -2.62
N PHE A 42 -2.41 0.73 -3.66
CA PHE A 42 -2.26 -0.72 -3.74
C PHE A 42 -1.73 -1.12 -5.12
N ILE A 43 -0.83 -2.12 -5.15
CA ILE A 43 -0.33 -2.74 -6.38
C ILE A 43 -0.37 -4.27 -6.27
N GLN A 44 -1.16 -4.90 -7.13
CA GLN A 44 -1.29 -6.35 -7.17
C GLN A 44 -0.06 -7.01 -7.82
N LYS A 45 0.43 -8.12 -7.25
CA LYS A 45 1.49 -8.94 -7.85
C LYS A 45 0.88 -9.99 -8.81
N PRO A 46 1.60 -10.35 -9.88
CA PRO A 46 2.86 -9.74 -10.35
C PRO A 46 2.61 -8.38 -11.00
N PHE A 47 3.60 -7.49 -10.92
CA PHE A 47 3.60 -6.19 -11.59
C PHE A 47 4.94 -5.96 -12.28
N ASP A 48 4.93 -5.12 -13.32
CA ASP A 48 6.15 -4.67 -13.99
C ASP A 48 6.68 -3.34 -13.42
N ILE A 49 7.86 -2.92 -13.92
CA ILE A 49 8.52 -1.70 -13.47
C ILE A 49 7.72 -0.42 -13.84
N MET A 50 6.96 -0.46 -14.93
CA MET A 50 6.16 0.68 -15.38
C MET A 50 4.97 0.90 -14.46
N GLN A 51 4.27 -0.19 -14.09
CA GLN A 51 3.17 -0.19 -13.13
C GLN A 51 3.64 0.29 -11.76
N LEU A 52 4.81 -0.16 -11.28
CA LEU A 52 5.38 0.33 -10.04
C LEU A 52 5.69 1.83 -10.09
N SER A 53 6.33 2.30 -11.17
CA SER A 53 6.69 3.71 -11.37
C SER A 53 5.45 4.62 -11.37
N GLN A 54 4.39 4.21 -12.06
CA GLN A 54 3.13 4.95 -12.11
C GLN A 54 2.46 5.05 -10.74
N ASN A 55 2.40 3.96 -9.98
CA ASN A 55 1.81 3.94 -8.64
C ASN A 55 2.59 4.82 -7.65
N ILE A 56 3.93 4.74 -7.66
CA ILE A 56 4.78 5.59 -6.82
C ILE A 56 4.54 7.06 -7.16
N ARG A 57 4.55 7.41 -8.45
CA ARG A 57 4.30 8.79 -8.89
C ARG A 57 2.91 9.28 -8.45
N ALA A 58 1.88 8.46 -8.59
CA ALA A 58 0.52 8.80 -8.16
C ALA A 58 0.42 9.09 -6.66
N ILE A 59 1.19 8.39 -5.84
CA ILE A 59 1.23 8.59 -4.38
C ILE A 59 2.06 9.82 -4.00
N LEU A 60 3.19 10.07 -4.67
CA LEU A 60 4.08 11.17 -4.32
C LEU A 60 3.54 12.56 -4.69
N VAL A 61 2.74 12.66 -5.75
CA VAL A 61 2.21 13.94 -6.27
C VAL A 61 0.95 14.42 -5.53
N ARG A 62 0.31 13.55 -4.75
CA ARG A 62 -0.86 13.87 -3.92
C ARG A 62 -0.49 14.45 -2.56
#